data_AF-A0A975M0Y7-F1
#
_entry.id   AF-A0A975M0Y7-F1
#
_cell.length_a   1.000
_cell.length_b   1.000
_cell.length_c   1.000
_cell.angle_alpha   90.00
_cell.angle_beta   90.00
_cell.angle_gamma   90.00
#
_symmetry.space_group_name_H-M   'P 1'
#
loop_
_entity.id
_entity.type
_entity.pdbx_description
1 polymer ?
#
loop_
_entity_poly.entity_id
_entity_poly.type
_entity_poly.pdbx_seq_one_letter_code
_entity_poly.pdbx_strand_id
1 'polypeptide(L)'
;MQEKPNIKKHRIKTFGKEIFAKFFGFEQGIDITDDVAVLFRKNVVIKNIIFVTNIMYSIILLILSFSSQSTVSDWVITVIIYPITYVINKMLRKLIFLDQKDKTKQMVAMYVASLYIFFSSVLIYARLYNKEYFETGAYILMFYAVVVISLYQEKKVLSGSFSGLLAILTFIHLVWTYSFQDLVNGQSFFEFLPNFIALPEFSDILLRTLLFILFYVLMLLSLWDSICKKSENLN
;
A
#
# COMPACT_ATOMS: atom_id res chain seq x y z
N MET A 1 43.66 -32.94 -4.78
CA MET A 1 43.26 -31.88 -3.84
C MET A 1 41.74 -31.82 -3.85
N GLN A 2 41.07 -32.46 -2.89
CA GLN A 2 39.60 -32.45 -2.82
C GLN A 2 39.14 -31.15 -2.17
N GLU A 3 38.37 -30.36 -2.93
CA GLU A 3 37.79 -29.10 -2.48
C GLU A 3 36.74 -29.39 -1.40
N LYS A 4 36.99 -28.97 -0.15
CA LYS A 4 36.04 -29.17 0.96
C LYS A 4 34.75 -28.39 0.66
N PRO A 5 33.58 -29.05 0.64
CA PRO A 5 32.32 -28.36 0.38
C PRO A 5 32.06 -27.30 1.46
N ASN A 6 31.70 -26.10 1.01
CA ASN A 6 31.47 -24.93 1.85
C ASN A 6 30.12 -25.05 2.60
N ILE A 7 30.11 -25.84 3.68
CA ILE A 7 28.93 -26.17 4.50
C ILE A 7 28.31 -24.92 5.16
N LYS A 8 29.12 -23.91 5.51
CA LYS A 8 28.63 -22.65 6.13
C LYS A 8 27.77 -21.82 5.18
N LYS A 9 28.16 -21.72 3.90
CA LYS A 9 27.41 -20.95 2.89
C LYS A 9 26.05 -21.58 2.57
N HIS A 10 25.97 -22.92 2.62
CA HIS A 10 24.71 -23.64 2.39
C HIS A 10 23.71 -23.48 3.54
N ARG A 11 24.19 -23.49 4.81
CA ARG A 11 23.34 -23.37 6.00
C ARG A 11 22.70 -21.98 6.16
N ILE A 12 23.42 -20.91 5.84
CA ILE A 12 22.90 -19.53 5.87
C ILE A 12 21.84 -19.32 4.79
N LYS A 13 22.04 -19.91 3.61
CA LYS A 13 21.08 -19.82 2.48
C LYS A 13 19.75 -20.51 2.78
N THR A 14 19.77 -21.59 3.57
CA THR A 14 18.54 -22.29 4.00
C THR A 14 17.80 -21.51 5.10
N PHE A 15 18.53 -20.97 6.08
CA PHE A 15 17.95 -20.21 7.19
C PHE A 15 17.18 -18.96 6.72
N GLY A 16 17.74 -18.20 5.76
CA GLY A 16 17.05 -17.04 5.19
C GLY A 16 15.75 -17.39 4.45
N LYS A 17 15.73 -18.53 3.75
CA LYS A 17 14.55 -19.01 3.02
C LYS A 17 13.42 -19.40 3.97
N GLU A 18 13.73 -20.12 5.05
CA GLU A 18 12.74 -20.52 6.05
C GLU A 18 12.14 -19.34 6.79
N ILE A 19 12.96 -18.34 7.16
CA ILE A 19 12.47 -17.10 7.76
C ILE A 19 11.56 -16.36 6.77
N PHE A 20 12.00 -16.18 5.52
CA PHE A 20 11.20 -15.49 4.52
C PHE A 20 9.86 -16.20 4.27
N ALA A 21 9.86 -17.53 4.12
CA ALA A 21 8.64 -18.31 3.97
C ALA A 21 7.71 -18.17 5.18
N LYS A 22 8.26 -18.15 6.40
CA LYS A 22 7.48 -17.94 7.62
C LYS A 22 6.91 -16.53 7.73
N PHE A 23 7.60 -15.51 7.24
CA PHE A 23 7.18 -14.11 7.32
C PHE A 23 6.23 -13.69 6.20
N PHE A 24 6.47 -14.16 4.97
CA PHE A 24 5.80 -13.70 3.74
C PHE A 24 5.11 -14.81 2.93
N GLY A 25 5.30 -16.09 3.28
CA GLY A 25 4.63 -17.18 2.57
C GLY A 25 3.14 -17.22 2.89
N PHE A 26 2.29 -17.08 1.87
CA PHE A 26 0.83 -17.05 2.03
C PHE A 26 0.19 -18.42 2.29
N GLU A 27 0.90 -19.50 1.99
CA GLU A 27 0.38 -20.88 2.07
C GLU A 27 1.13 -21.73 3.12
N GLN A 28 2.06 -21.12 3.86
CA GLN A 28 2.94 -21.87 4.76
C GLN A 28 2.18 -22.40 5.99
N GLY A 29 2.10 -23.73 6.10
CA GLY A 29 1.64 -24.42 7.31
C GLY A 29 0.14 -24.30 7.58
N ILE A 30 -0.66 -24.07 6.54
CA ILE A 30 -2.12 -24.00 6.61
C ILE A 30 -2.76 -24.93 5.59
N ASP A 31 -3.97 -25.38 5.89
CA ASP A 31 -4.83 -26.05 4.92
C ASP A 31 -5.44 -25.00 3.99
N ILE A 32 -5.15 -25.10 2.69
CA ILE A 32 -5.59 -24.15 1.66
C ILE A 32 -7.09 -24.32 1.37
N THR A 33 -7.68 -25.46 1.73
CA THR A 33 -9.12 -25.72 1.57
C THR A 33 -9.96 -24.99 2.62
N ASP A 34 -9.38 -24.63 3.77
CA ASP A 34 -10.02 -23.82 4.79
C ASP A 34 -9.85 -22.32 4.51
N ASP A 35 -10.91 -21.71 4.00
CA ASP A 35 -10.98 -20.27 3.71
C ASP A 35 -10.60 -19.38 4.90
N VAL A 36 -10.93 -19.80 6.13
CA VAL A 36 -10.66 -19.00 7.33
C VAL A 36 -9.18 -19.10 7.69
N ALA A 37 -8.58 -20.30 7.61
CA ALA A 37 -7.16 -20.49 7.82
C ALA A 37 -6.32 -19.70 6.79
N VAL A 38 -6.74 -19.70 5.53
CA VAL A 38 -6.14 -18.89 4.46
C VAL A 38 -6.22 -17.40 4.78
N LEU A 39 -7.39 -16.91 5.21
CA LEU A 39 -7.57 -15.50 5.56
C LEU A 39 -6.74 -15.09 6.78
N PHE A 40 -6.68 -15.94 7.81
CA PHE A 40 -5.81 -15.74 8.97
C PHE A 40 -4.34 -15.63 8.55
N ARG A 41 -3.88 -16.51 7.64
CA ARG A 41 -2.50 -16.48 7.17
C ARG A 41 -2.19 -15.21 6.37
N LYS A 42 -3.09 -14.80 5.47
CA LYS A 42 -3.02 -13.51 4.75
C LYS A 42 -2.89 -12.34 5.72
N ASN A 43 -3.72 -12.30 6.75
CA ASN A 43 -3.67 -11.28 7.79
C ASN A 43 -2.33 -11.22 8.52
N VAL A 44 -1.74 -12.38 8.87
CA VAL A 44 -0.41 -12.44 9.51
C VAL A 44 0.67 -11.88 8.58
N VAL A 45 0.66 -12.29 7.30
CA VAL A 45 1.63 -11.83 6.30
C VAL A 45 1.50 -10.32 6.06
N ILE A 46 0.28 -9.81 5.88
CA ILE A 46 0.05 -8.39 5.60
C ILE A 46 0.38 -7.52 6.82
N LYS A 47 0.14 -7.99 8.04
CA LYS A 47 0.65 -7.33 9.26
C LYS A 47 2.19 -7.25 9.26
N ASN A 48 2.90 -8.28 8.78
CA ASN A 48 4.35 -8.21 8.65
C ASN A 48 4.79 -7.22 7.55
N ILE A 49 4.07 -7.15 6.44
CA ILE A 49 4.30 -6.15 5.38
C ILE A 49 4.10 -4.74 5.94
N ILE A 50 3.01 -4.50 6.70
CA ILE A 50 2.75 -3.23 7.39
C ILE A 50 3.92 -2.84 8.30
N PHE A 51 4.45 -3.79 9.07
CA PHE A 51 5.60 -3.55 9.93
C PHE A 51 6.84 -3.09 9.13
N VAL A 52 7.17 -3.78 8.02
CA VAL A 52 8.29 -3.39 7.14
C VAL A 52 8.03 -2.04 6.47
N THR A 53 6.80 -1.80 6.02
CA THR A 53 6.38 -0.52 5.44
C THR A 53 6.66 0.63 6.39
N ASN A 54 6.32 0.46 7.67
CA ASN A 54 6.51 1.51 8.67
C ASN A 54 7.98 1.77 8.98
N ILE A 55 8.82 0.74 8.93
CA ILE A 55 10.27 0.91 8.98
C ILE A 55 10.73 1.74 7.78
N MET A 56 10.26 1.41 6.57
CA MET A 56 10.61 2.16 5.36
C MET A 56 10.14 3.62 5.41
N TYR A 57 8.92 3.89 5.87
CA TYR A 57 8.42 5.25 6.09
C TYR A 57 9.27 6.01 7.10
N SER A 58 9.68 5.37 8.19
CA SER A 58 10.56 5.98 9.19
C SER A 58 11.91 6.36 8.57
N ILE A 59 12.49 5.50 7.73
CA ILE A 59 13.74 5.77 7.02
C ILE A 59 13.57 6.93 6.03
N ILE A 60 12.50 6.94 5.24
CA ILE A 60 12.22 8.03 4.28
C ILE A 60 12.09 9.36 5.01
N LEU A 61 11.30 9.41 6.10
CA LEU A 61 11.12 10.62 6.90
C LEU A 61 12.41 11.06 7.59
N LEU A 62 13.23 10.12 8.05
CA LEU A 62 14.54 10.42 8.61
C LEU A 62 15.48 11.06 7.56
N ILE A 63 15.55 10.51 6.35
CA ILE A 63 16.33 11.08 5.25
C ILE A 63 15.86 12.50 4.94
N LEU A 64 14.54 12.71 4.88
CA LEU A 64 13.97 14.04 4.67
C LEU A 64 14.38 15.01 5.77
N SER A 65 14.29 14.57 7.03
CA SER A 65 14.65 15.38 8.19
C SER A 65 16.11 15.81 8.19
N PHE A 66 17.02 15.06 7.54
CA PHE A 66 18.42 15.48 7.38
C PHE A 66 18.63 16.38 6.17
N SER A 67 17.80 16.23 5.12
CA SER A 67 17.92 17.03 3.89
C SER A 67 17.26 18.40 3.97
N SER A 68 16.22 18.60 4.80
CA SER A 68 15.57 19.90 4.95
C SER A 68 16.31 20.75 5.99
N GLN A 69 16.94 21.84 5.56
CA GLN A 69 17.59 22.83 6.45
C GLN A 69 16.60 23.66 7.29
N SER A 70 15.31 23.31 7.28
CA SER A 70 14.26 24.20 7.78
C SER A 70 13.14 23.45 8.49
N THR A 71 12.91 23.89 9.73
CA THR A 71 11.81 23.62 10.67
C THR A 71 11.95 22.41 11.61
N VAL A 72 11.90 22.71 12.92
CA VAL A 72 11.85 21.77 14.05
C VAL A 72 10.71 20.76 13.93
N SER A 73 9.70 21.02 13.08
CA SER A 73 8.56 20.11 12.85
C SER A 73 8.92 18.80 12.16
N ASP A 74 10.00 18.74 11.38
CA ASP A 74 10.24 17.61 10.46
C ASP A 74 10.73 16.35 11.19
N TRP A 75 11.58 16.49 12.20
CA TRP A 75 12.02 15.37 13.04
C TRP A 75 10.92 14.93 14.03
N VAL A 76 10.06 15.86 14.47
CA VAL A 76 8.94 15.56 15.39
C VAL A 76 7.95 14.58 14.77
N ILE A 77 7.64 14.74 13.48
CA ILE A 77 6.79 13.78 12.74
C ILE A 77 7.44 12.39 12.71
N THR A 78 8.75 12.32 12.51
CA THR A 78 9.52 11.06 12.50
C THR A 78 9.50 10.38 13.86
N VAL A 79 9.52 11.13 14.96
CA VAL A 79 9.43 10.56 16.32
C VAL A 79 8.01 10.11 16.65
N ILE A 80 6.98 10.85 16.23
CA ILE A 80 5.56 10.52 16.48
C ILE A 80 5.11 9.27 15.71
N ILE A 81 5.68 8.99 14.53
CA ILE A 81 5.29 7.83 13.74
C ILE A 81 5.63 6.50 14.43
N TYR A 82 6.61 6.51 15.34
CA TYR A 82 7.08 5.31 16.03
C TYR A 82 6.05 4.78 17.06
N PRO A 83 5.52 5.60 17.99
CA PRO A 83 4.37 5.22 18.81
C PRO A 83 3.16 4.77 18.00
N ILE A 84 2.82 5.49 16.92
CA ILE A 84 1.67 5.14 16.06
C ILE A 84 1.87 3.75 15.46
N THR A 85 3.04 3.51 14.88
CA THR A 85 3.44 2.21 14.31
C THR A 85 3.32 1.08 15.33
N TYR A 86 3.78 1.31 16.57
CA TYR A 86 3.67 0.33 17.64
C TYR A 86 2.21 0.04 18.02
N VAL A 87 1.39 1.07 18.18
CA VAL A 87 -0.04 0.95 18.50
C VAL A 87 -0.77 0.15 17.41
N ILE A 88 -0.55 0.47 16.14
CA ILE A 88 -1.17 -0.23 15.01
C ILE A 88 -0.74 -1.70 14.98
N ASN A 89 0.55 -1.99 15.13
CA ASN A 89 1.03 -3.37 15.17
C ASN A 89 0.42 -4.16 16.34
N LYS A 90 0.30 -3.54 17.51
CA LYS A 90 -0.34 -4.15 18.69
C LYS A 90 -1.82 -4.40 18.44
N MET A 91 -2.54 -3.44 17.86
CA MET A 91 -3.96 -3.55 17.51
C MET A 91 -4.20 -4.66 16.49
N LEU A 92 -3.46 -4.67 15.37
CA LEU A 92 -3.58 -5.70 14.33
C LEU A 92 -3.29 -7.09 14.90
N ARG A 93 -2.22 -7.23 15.70
CA ARG A 93 -1.94 -8.50 16.38
C ARG A 93 -3.13 -8.91 17.26
N LYS A 94 -3.70 -8.00 18.05
CA LYS A 94 -4.85 -8.31 18.89
C LYS A 94 -6.04 -8.79 18.05
N LEU A 95 -6.38 -8.10 16.96
CA LEU A 95 -7.52 -8.46 16.10
C LEU A 95 -7.33 -9.83 15.44
N ILE A 96 -6.13 -10.09 14.89
CA ILE A 96 -5.82 -11.33 14.16
C ILE A 96 -5.84 -12.55 15.08
N PHE A 97 -5.34 -12.41 16.31
CA PHE A 97 -5.23 -13.52 17.26
C PHE A 97 -6.40 -13.59 18.25
N LEU A 98 -7.38 -12.70 18.17
CA LEU A 98 -8.57 -12.72 19.03
C LEU A 98 -9.34 -14.04 18.87
N ASP A 99 -9.53 -14.45 17.61
CA ASP A 99 -10.18 -15.70 17.25
C ASP A 99 -9.78 -16.07 15.83
N GLN A 100 -9.02 -17.15 15.68
CA GLN A 100 -8.43 -17.55 14.41
C GLN A 100 -9.40 -18.30 13.51
N LYS A 101 -10.49 -18.83 14.08
CA LYS A 101 -11.47 -19.67 13.37
C LYS A 101 -12.75 -18.93 13.01
N ASP A 102 -12.92 -17.71 13.53
CA ASP A 102 -14.06 -16.85 13.21
C ASP A 102 -13.78 -16.00 11.96
N LYS A 103 -14.50 -16.31 10.88
CA LYS A 103 -14.41 -15.59 9.60
C LYS A 103 -14.70 -14.09 9.73
N THR A 104 -15.67 -13.71 10.56
CA THR A 104 -16.06 -12.30 10.73
C THR A 104 -14.93 -11.52 11.38
N LYS A 105 -14.33 -12.04 12.44
CA LYS A 105 -13.18 -11.40 13.10
C LYS A 105 -11.96 -11.32 12.19
N GLN A 106 -11.70 -12.34 11.38
CA GLN A 106 -10.63 -12.31 10.38
C GLN A 106 -10.89 -11.29 9.26
N MET A 107 -12.15 -11.15 8.80
CA MET A 107 -12.52 -10.09 7.86
C MET A 107 -12.35 -8.70 8.47
N VAL A 108 -12.73 -8.50 9.74
CA VAL A 108 -12.49 -7.23 10.45
C VAL A 108 -11.01 -6.88 10.48
N ALA A 109 -10.14 -7.84 10.81
CA ALA A 109 -8.70 -7.63 10.77
C ALA A 109 -8.19 -7.24 9.36
N MET A 110 -8.71 -7.87 8.31
CA MET A 110 -8.40 -7.53 6.91
C MET A 110 -8.81 -6.10 6.56
N TYR A 111 -10.03 -5.68 6.89
CA TYR A 111 -10.49 -4.32 6.62
C TYR A 111 -9.66 -3.28 7.38
N VAL A 112 -9.34 -3.54 8.65
CA VAL A 112 -8.51 -2.63 9.47
C VAL A 112 -7.09 -2.52 8.91
N ALA A 113 -6.48 -3.63 8.49
CA ALA A 113 -5.16 -3.63 7.86
C ALA A 113 -5.16 -2.87 6.52
N SER A 114 -6.18 -3.11 5.70
CA SER A 114 -6.32 -2.44 4.39
C SER A 114 -6.54 -0.93 4.55
N LEU A 115 -7.40 -0.54 5.50
CA LEU A 115 -7.66 0.85 5.83
C LEU A 115 -6.40 1.55 6.32
N TYR A 116 -5.59 0.85 7.12
CA TYR A 116 -4.30 1.38 7.57
C TYR A 116 -3.32 1.63 6.42
N ILE A 117 -3.13 0.64 5.52
CA ILE A 117 -2.26 0.80 4.34
C ILE A 117 -2.75 1.94 3.46
N PHE A 118 -4.05 2.02 3.22
CA PHE A 118 -4.69 3.10 2.48
C PHE A 118 -4.33 4.47 3.09
N PHE A 119 -4.68 4.72 4.35
CA PHE A 119 -4.45 6.03 4.95
C PHE A 119 -2.99 6.36 5.14
N SER A 120 -2.16 5.38 5.53
CA SER A 120 -0.73 5.62 5.69
C SER A 120 -0.06 6.01 4.38
N SER A 121 -0.42 5.38 3.25
CA SER A 121 0.08 5.76 1.93
C SER A 121 -0.32 7.19 1.54
N VAL A 122 -1.59 7.58 1.77
CA VAL A 122 -2.10 8.93 1.50
C VAL A 122 -1.41 9.97 2.37
N LEU A 123 -1.22 9.69 3.67
CA LEU A 123 -0.58 10.63 4.60
C LEU A 123 0.89 10.86 4.26
N ILE A 124 1.63 9.79 3.94
CA ILE A 124 3.02 9.92 3.51
C ILE A 124 3.07 10.62 2.14
N TYR A 125 2.18 10.27 1.21
CA TYR A 125 2.05 10.97 -0.07
C TYR A 125 1.90 12.49 0.15
N ALA A 126 0.93 12.92 0.95
CA ALA A 126 0.65 14.32 1.20
C ALA A 126 1.86 15.04 1.84
N ARG A 127 2.64 14.32 2.64
CA ARG A 127 3.86 14.84 3.26
C ARG A 127 5.02 14.99 2.27
N LEU A 128 5.17 14.05 1.34
CA LEU A 128 6.26 14.02 0.36
C LEU A 128 5.98 14.93 -0.84
N TYR A 129 4.72 15.11 -1.21
CA TYR A 129 4.31 15.71 -2.47
C TYR A 129 4.89 17.12 -2.69
N ASN A 130 4.89 17.96 -1.66
CA ASN A 130 5.37 19.33 -1.74
C ASN A 130 6.91 19.46 -1.64
N LYS A 131 7.65 18.34 -1.66
CA LYS A 131 9.12 18.35 -1.59
C LYS A 131 9.67 18.07 -2.98
N GLU A 132 10.53 18.99 -3.43
CA GLU A 132 11.24 18.87 -4.70
C GLU A 132 11.94 17.50 -4.80
N TYR A 133 11.88 16.86 -5.97
CA TYR A 133 12.41 15.51 -6.25
C TYR A 133 11.67 14.32 -5.60
N PHE A 134 10.75 14.52 -4.65
CA PHE A 134 10.02 13.43 -3.99
C PHE A 134 8.63 13.16 -4.57
N GLU A 135 8.17 13.99 -5.49
CA GLU A 135 6.85 13.89 -6.12
C GLU A 135 6.62 12.48 -6.71
N THR A 136 7.50 12.00 -7.59
CA THR A 136 7.39 10.65 -8.19
C THR A 136 7.40 9.55 -7.14
N GLY A 137 8.23 9.70 -6.11
CA GLY A 137 8.28 8.77 -4.97
C GLY A 137 6.96 8.72 -4.20
N ALA A 138 6.31 9.87 -4.02
CA ALA A 138 5.00 9.97 -3.40
C ALA A 138 3.96 9.17 -4.22
N TYR A 139 3.90 9.37 -5.54
CA TYR A 139 2.96 8.64 -6.40
C TYR A 139 3.11 7.13 -6.31
N ILE A 140 4.34 6.62 -6.28
CA ILE A 140 4.61 5.18 -6.17
C ILE A 140 3.96 4.58 -4.90
N LEU A 141 3.82 5.34 -3.81
CA LEU A 141 3.17 4.87 -2.57
C LEU A 141 1.69 4.53 -2.78
N MET A 142 1.02 5.21 -3.71
CA MET A 142 -0.40 4.96 -4.01
C MET A 142 -0.57 3.66 -4.79
N PHE A 143 0.31 3.39 -5.75
CA PHE A 143 0.37 2.09 -6.43
C PHE A 143 0.72 0.98 -5.44
N TYR A 144 1.70 1.23 -4.56
CA TYR A 144 2.10 0.31 -3.51
C TYR A 144 0.92 -0.09 -2.59
N ALA A 145 0.10 0.87 -2.17
CA ALA A 145 -1.07 0.58 -1.35
C ALA A 145 -2.04 -0.39 -2.04
N VAL A 146 -2.31 -0.17 -3.33
CA VAL A 146 -3.16 -1.06 -4.14
C VAL A 146 -2.56 -2.46 -4.22
N VAL A 147 -1.24 -2.59 -4.41
CA VAL A 147 -0.54 -3.89 -4.41
C VAL A 147 -0.73 -4.62 -3.10
N VAL A 148 -0.47 -3.97 -1.97
CA VAL A 148 -0.56 -4.65 -0.67
C VAL A 148 -1.99 -5.07 -0.38
N ILE A 149 -2.96 -4.24 -0.72
CA ILE A 149 -4.38 -4.55 -0.53
C ILE A 149 -4.81 -5.71 -1.43
N SER A 150 -4.31 -5.79 -2.68
CA SER A 150 -4.65 -6.88 -3.58
C SER A 150 -4.12 -8.24 -3.11
N LEU A 151 -3.11 -8.30 -2.23
CA LEU A 151 -2.59 -9.55 -1.66
C LEU A 151 -3.65 -10.28 -0.81
N TYR A 152 -4.68 -9.58 -0.32
CA TYR A 152 -5.84 -10.23 0.29
C TYR A 152 -6.64 -11.07 -0.71
N GLN A 153 -6.54 -10.75 -2.00
CA GLN A 153 -7.29 -11.34 -3.08
C GLN A 153 -8.81 -11.25 -2.84
N GLU A 154 -9.27 -10.09 -2.36
CA GLU A 154 -10.68 -9.83 -2.09
C GLU A 154 -11.14 -8.63 -2.93
N LYS A 155 -12.11 -8.86 -3.82
CA LYS A 155 -12.55 -7.90 -4.83
C LYS A 155 -13.16 -6.66 -4.21
N LYS A 156 -13.97 -6.79 -3.16
CA LYS A 156 -14.69 -5.66 -2.55
C LYS A 156 -13.71 -4.70 -1.85
N VAL A 157 -12.72 -5.23 -1.14
CA VAL A 157 -11.67 -4.45 -0.48
C VAL A 157 -10.79 -3.77 -1.54
N LEU A 158 -10.38 -4.49 -2.57
CA LEU A 158 -9.53 -3.94 -3.65
C LEU A 158 -10.25 -2.82 -4.41
N SER A 159 -11.47 -3.08 -4.89
CA SER A 159 -12.26 -2.08 -5.64
C SER A 159 -12.62 -0.87 -4.80
N GLY A 160 -13.05 -1.08 -3.55
CA GLY A 160 -13.37 0.02 -2.62
C GLY A 160 -12.14 0.89 -2.34
N SER A 161 -10.99 0.26 -2.08
CA SER A 161 -9.74 0.98 -1.84
C SER A 161 -9.27 1.72 -3.09
N PHE A 162 -9.35 1.10 -4.27
CA PHE A 162 -8.99 1.77 -5.53
C PHE A 162 -9.85 3.01 -5.78
N SER A 163 -11.18 2.88 -5.71
CA SER A 163 -12.08 4.02 -5.90
C SER A 163 -11.81 5.14 -4.90
N GLY A 164 -11.54 4.79 -3.64
CA GLY A 164 -11.14 5.76 -2.62
C GLY A 164 -9.82 6.46 -2.93
N LEU A 165 -8.79 5.72 -3.35
CA LEU A 165 -7.47 6.29 -3.68
C LEU A 165 -7.58 7.18 -4.91
N LEU A 166 -8.35 6.77 -5.93
CA LEU A 166 -8.59 7.57 -7.13
C LEU A 166 -9.30 8.88 -6.77
N ALA A 167 -10.36 8.83 -5.96
CA ALA A 167 -11.08 10.03 -5.53
C ALA A 167 -10.17 10.99 -4.74
N ILE A 168 -9.37 10.46 -3.81
CA ILE A 168 -8.41 11.27 -3.04
C ILE A 168 -7.33 11.85 -3.94
N LEU A 169 -6.76 11.07 -4.85
CA LEU A 169 -5.75 11.56 -5.79
C LEU A 169 -6.32 12.68 -6.64
N THR A 170 -7.48 12.48 -7.28
CA THR A 170 -8.13 13.52 -8.06
C THR A 170 -8.37 14.78 -7.23
N PHE A 171 -8.84 14.63 -5.98
CA PHE A 171 -9.00 15.76 -5.07
C PHE A 171 -7.69 16.49 -4.80
N ILE A 172 -6.61 15.77 -4.49
CA ILE A 172 -5.29 16.37 -4.24
C ILE A 172 -4.79 17.12 -5.48
N HIS A 173 -4.91 16.55 -6.68
CA HIS A 173 -4.42 17.23 -7.88
C HIS A 173 -5.22 18.51 -8.16
N LEU A 174 -6.54 18.44 -8.08
CA LEU A 174 -7.38 19.60 -8.36
C LEU A 174 -7.20 20.69 -7.29
N VAL A 175 -7.18 20.33 -6.01
CA VAL A 175 -7.19 21.32 -4.93
C VAL A 175 -5.79 21.78 -4.53
N TRP A 176 -4.83 20.87 -4.40
CA TRP A 176 -3.48 21.21 -3.94
C TRP A 176 -2.50 21.44 -5.07
N THR A 177 -2.46 20.57 -6.07
CA THR A 177 -1.43 20.67 -7.12
C THR A 177 -1.65 21.86 -8.03
N TYR A 178 -2.87 22.01 -8.53
CA TYR A 178 -3.19 22.98 -9.57
C TYR A 178 -4.01 24.16 -9.08
N SER A 179 -4.35 24.19 -7.79
CA SER A 179 -5.19 25.23 -7.18
C SER A 179 -6.37 25.58 -8.09
N PHE A 180 -7.26 24.62 -8.36
CA PHE A 180 -8.34 24.76 -9.35
C PHE A 180 -9.17 26.04 -9.17
N GLN A 181 -9.25 26.58 -7.95
CA GLN A 181 -9.88 27.87 -7.65
C GLN A 181 -9.20 29.04 -8.39
N ASP A 182 -7.88 29.04 -8.46
CA ASP A 182 -7.08 30.02 -9.18
C ASP A 182 -7.17 29.81 -10.70
N LEU A 183 -7.37 28.57 -11.15
CA LEU A 183 -7.54 28.27 -12.59
C LEU A 183 -8.90 28.75 -13.12
N VAL A 184 -9.97 28.67 -12.31
CA VAL A 184 -11.31 29.08 -12.72
C VAL A 184 -11.39 30.59 -12.95
N ASN A 185 -10.65 31.42 -12.20
CA ASN A 185 -10.56 32.88 -12.40
C ASN A 185 -11.93 33.59 -12.60
N GLY A 186 -13.00 33.10 -11.99
CA GLY A 186 -14.36 33.65 -12.13
C GLY A 186 -15.08 33.32 -13.45
N GLN A 187 -14.51 32.48 -14.30
CA GLN A 187 -15.16 32.00 -15.54
C GLN A 187 -16.36 31.11 -15.22
N SER A 188 -17.36 31.13 -16.11
CA SER A 188 -18.45 30.15 -16.04
C SER A 188 -17.95 28.75 -16.43
N PHE A 189 -18.64 27.68 -16.00
CA PHE A 189 -18.24 26.30 -16.30
C PHE A 189 -18.08 26.03 -17.81
N PHE A 190 -18.93 26.65 -18.64
CA PHE A 190 -18.90 26.48 -20.10
C PHE A 190 -17.73 27.20 -20.78
N GLU A 191 -17.21 28.27 -20.19
CA GLU A 191 -16.01 28.97 -20.67
C GLU A 191 -14.73 28.29 -20.16
N PHE A 192 -14.77 27.82 -18.92
CA PHE A 192 -13.63 27.20 -18.26
C PHE A 192 -13.26 25.84 -18.87
N LEU A 193 -14.25 24.97 -19.11
CA LEU A 193 -13.98 23.58 -19.53
C LEU A 193 -13.16 23.45 -20.83
N PRO A 194 -13.48 24.14 -21.93
CA PRO A 194 -12.66 24.06 -23.15
C PRO A 194 -11.26 24.65 -22.95
N ASN A 195 -11.11 25.69 -22.13
CA ASN A 195 -9.80 26.26 -21.79
C ASN A 195 -8.97 25.27 -20.97
N PHE A 196 -9.59 24.64 -19.97
CA PHE A 196 -8.93 23.68 -19.08
C PHE A 196 -8.40 22.46 -19.84
N ILE A 197 -9.13 21.95 -20.83
CA ILE A 197 -8.68 20.78 -21.63
C ILE A 197 -7.40 21.09 -22.43
N ALA A 198 -7.18 22.35 -22.82
CA ALA A 198 -5.99 22.77 -23.55
C ALA A 198 -4.77 23.01 -22.64
N LEU A 199 -4.97 23.05 -21.32
CA LEU A 199 -3.93 23.29 -20.34
C LEU A 199 -3.07 22.03 -20.10
N PRO A 200 -1.75 22.17 -19.90
CA PRO A 200 -0.86 21.03 -19.61
C PRO A 200 -1.25 20.27 -18.33
N GLU A 201 -1.86 20.96 -17.36
CA GLU A 201 -2.39 20.42 -16.10
C GLU A 201 -3.45 19.34 -16.35
N PHE A 202 -4.33 19.55 -17.33
CA PHE A 202 -5.34 18.55 -17.69
C PHE A 202 -4.68 17.29 -18.27
N SER A 203 -3.68 17.46 -19.14
CA SER A 203 -2.94 16.33 -19.71
C SER A 203 -2.23 15.51 -18.63
N ASP A 204 -1.62 16.17 -17.64
CA ASP A 204 -0.95 15.48 -16.53
C ASP A 204 -1.95 14.68 -15.67
N ILE A 205 -3.05 15.31 -15.23
CA ILE A 205 -4.11 14.64 -14.44
C ILE A 205 -4.66 13.44 -15.21
N LEU A 206 -4.97 13.64 -16.49
CA LEU A 206 -5.54 12.59 -17.34
C LEU A 206 -4.58 11.42 -17.47
N LEU A 207 -3.30 11.68 -17.76
CA LEU A 207 -2.28 10.64 -17.91
C LEU A 207 -2.09 9.84 -16.62
N ARG A 208 -1.95 10.52 -15.47
CA ARG A 208 -1.78 9.84 -14.17
C ARG A 208 -3.00 9.01 -13.80
N THR A 209 -4.19 9.54 -14.08
CA THR A 209 -5.46 8.83 -13.85
C THR A 209 -5.57 7.58 -14.71
N LEU A 210 -5.26 7.68 -16.02
CA LEU A 210 -5.29 6.55 -16.94
C LEU A 210 -4.26 5.48 -16.55
N LEU A 211 -3.05 5.86 -16.15
CA LEU A 211 -2.03 4.93 -15.67
C LEU A 211 -2.47 4.22 -14.38
N PHE A 212 -3.11 4.94 -13.46
CA PHE A 212 -3.62 4.35 -12.22
C PHE A 212 -4.78 3.37 -12.49
N ILE A 213 -5.67 3.70 -13.43
CA ILE A 213 -6.74 2.80 -13.89
C ILE A 213 -6.16 1.56 -14.57
N LEU A 214 -5.19 1.72 -15.48
CA LEU A 214 -4.51 0.61 -16.15
C LEU A 214 -3.88 -0.34 -15.12
N PHE A 215 -3.21 0.23 -14.12
CA PHE A 215 -2.65 -0.54 -13.03
C PHE A 215 -3.70 -1.34 -12.25
N TYR A 216 -4.83 -0.73 -11.92
CA TYR A 216 -5.93 -1.42 -11.26
C TYR A 216 -6.51 -2.56 -12.10
N VAL A 217 -6.63 -2.39 -13.42
CA VAL A 217 -7.04 -3.47 -14.34
C VAL A 217 -6.08 -4.64 -14.26
N LEU A 218 -4.76 -4.40 -14.23
CA LEU A 218 -3.77 -5.47 -14.05
C LEU A 218 -3.96 -6.21 -12.72
N MET A 219 -4.22 -5.50 -11.63
CA MET A 219 -4.48 -6.11 -10.33
C MET A 219 -5.77 -6.93 -10.29
N LEU A 220 -6.82 -6.48 -10.99
CA LEU A 220 -8.06 -7.24 -11.15
C LEU A 220 -7.86 -8.51 -11.99
N LEU A 221 -7.07 -8.45 -13.06
CA LEU A 221 -6.76 -9.62 -13.87
C LEU A 221 -5.96 -10.66 -13.08
N SER A 222 -4.96 -10.21 -12.32
CA SER A 222 -4.19 -11.08 -11.41
C SER A 222 -5.08 -11.72 -10.34
N LEU A 223 -6.03 -10.96 -9.79
CA LEU A 223 -7.03 -11.48 -8.87
C LEU A 223 -7.89 -12.57 -9.53
N TRP A 224 -8.37 -12.31 -10.75
CA TRP A 224 -9.20 -13.24 -11.50
C TRP A 224 -8.50 -14.58 -11.77
N ASP A 225 -7.24 -14.55 -12.25
CA ASP A 225 -6.43 -15.76 -12.46
C ASP A 225 -6.29 -16.60 -11.18
N SER A 226 -6.06 -15.93 -10.04
CA SER A 226 -5.94 -16.63 -8.76
C SER A 226 -7.26 -17.26 -8.31
N ILE A 227 -8.41 -16.65 -8.62
CA ILE A 227 -9.73 -17.21 -8.30
C ILE A 227 -10.03 -18.42 -9.19
N CYS A 228 -9.73 -18.34 -10.50
CA CYS A 228 -9.92 -19.44 -11.44
C CYS A 228 -9.10 -20.68 -11.03
N LYS A 229 -7.81 -20.53 -10.72
CA LYS A 229 -6.96 -21.64 -10.23
C LYS A 229 -7.49 -22.30 -8.96
N LYS A 230 -8.06 -21.51 -8.04
CA LYS A 230 -8.69 -22.05 -6.83
C LYS A 230 -9.92 -22.89 -7.17
N SER A 231 -10.73 -22.45 -8.14
CA SER A 231 -11.90 -23.20 -8.59
C SER A 231 -11.55 -24.52 -9.27
N GLU A 232 -10.45 -24.58 -10.01
CA GLU A 232 -9.99 -25.81 -10.68
C GLU A 232 -9.50 -26.86 -9.69
N ASN A 233 -8.79 -26.44 -8.63
CA ASN A 233 -8.26 -27.37 -7.61
C ASN A 233 -9.32 -27.94 -6.65
N LEU A 234 -10.56 -27.45 -6.71
CA LEU A 234 -11.68 -27.91 -5.87
C LEU A 234 -12.60 -28.91 -6.61
N ASN A 235 -12.38 -29.14 -7.90
CA ASN A 235 -13.07 -30.14 -8.73
C ASN A 235 -12.16 -31.36 -8.98
#